data_AF-A0A7G6U6K2-F1
#
_entry.id   AF-A0A7G6U6K2-F1
#
_cell.length_a   1.000
_cell.length_b   1.000
_cell.length_c   1.000
_cell.angle_alpha   90.00
_cell.angle_beta   90.00
_cell.angle_gamma   90.00
#
_symmetry.space_group_name_H-M   'P 1'
#
loop_
_entity.id
_entity.type
_entity.pdbx_description
1 polymer ?
#
loop_
_entity_poly.entity_id
_entity_poly.type
_entity_poly.pdbx_seq_one_letter_code
_entity_poly.pdbx_strand_id
1 'polypeptide(L)'
;MELKSGDVVMLKSGGCPLTVADVDGDNIECIWLGEEGDLFRETLPRAVLELALVIPHDDEDESEEDEAEEHDDEEEEHKSKVA
;
A
#
# COMPACT_ATOMS: atom_id res chain seq x y z
N MET A 1 -7.15 23.34 -3.85
CA MET A 1 -6.36 22.50 -4.76
C MET A 1 -7.25 22.16 -5.95
N GLU A 2 -6.74 22.42 -7.14
CA GLU A 2 -7.40 22.04 -8.40
C GLU A 2 -7.14 20.55 -8.64
N LEU A 3 -8.15 19.81 -9.08
CA LEU A 3 -8.01 18.38 -9.37
C LEU A 3 -7.36 18.21 -10.74
N LYS A 4 -6.60 17.13 -10.91
CA LYS A 4 -6.06 16.70 -12.21
C LYS A 4 -6.34 15.21 -12.44
N SER A 5 -6.27 14.79 -13.69
CA SER A 5 -6.30 13.37 -14.04
C SER A 5 -5.23 12.59 -13.27
N GLY A 6 -5.62 11.41 -12.77
CA GLY A 6 -4.81 10.55 -11.92
C GLY A 6 -4.90 10.86 -10.43
N ASP A 7 -5.49 11.97 -10.01
CA ASP A 7 -5.75 12.20 -8.58
C ASP A 7 -6.74 11.16 -8.06
N VAL A 8 -6.49 10.70 -6.83
CA VAL A 8 -7.42 9.86 -6.10
C VAL A 8 -8.29 10.76 -5.22
N VAL A 9 -9.60 10.65 -5.38
CA VAL A 9 -10.60 11.45 -4.68
C VAL A 9 -11.60 10.55 -3.97
N MET A 10 -12.36 11.13 -3.06
CA MET A 10 -13.49 10.48 -2.40
C MET A 10 -14.67 11.44 -2.37
N LEU A 11 -15.88 10.89 -2.34
CA LEU A 11 -17.06 11.68 -1.99
C LEU A 11 -16.92 12.21 -0.56
N LYS A 12 -17.32 13.45 -0.32
CA LYS A 12 -17.34 14.05 1.02
C LYS A 12 -18.28 13.33 2.02
N SER A 13 -19.19 12.51 1.51
CA SER A 13 -20.01 11.60 2.31
C SER A 13 -19.26 10.35 2.78
N GLY A 14 -18.00 10.18 2.37
CA GLY A 14 -17.25 8.93 2.44
C GLY A 14 -17.59 7.98 1.28
N GLY A 15 -17.01 6.77 1.29
CA GLY A 15 -17.24 5.73 0.30
C GLY A 15 -15.95 5.09 -0.20
N CYS A 16 -15.99 4.51 -1.40
CA CYS A 16 -14.79 4.01 -2.06
C CYS A 16 -13.98 5.17 -2.68
N PRO A 17 -12.65 5.05 -2.74
CA PRO A 17 -11.81 5.98 -3.48
C PRO A 17 -12.08 5.86 -4.99
N LEU A 18 -12.03 7.01 -5.67
CA LEU A 18 -12.29 7.17 -7.09
C LEU A 18 -11.04 7.75 -7.75
N THR A 19 -10.75 7.36 -8.99
CA THR A 19 -9.67 7.97 -9.78
C THR A 19 -10.24 9.01 -10.73
N VAL A 20 -9.68 10.22 -10.73
CA VAL A 20 -10.03 11.26 -11.70
C VAL A 20 -9.51 10.86 -13.08
N ALA A 21 -10.39 10.64 -14.04
CA ALA A 21 -10.05 10.35 -15.43
C ALA A 21 -9.84 11.64 -16.23
N ASP A 22 -10.75 12.61 -16.08
CA ASP A 22 -10.72 13.89 -16.80
C ASP A 22 -11.36 15.02 -15.97
N VAL A 23 -11.01 16.27 -16.31
CA VAL A 23 -11.46 17.48 -15.62
C VAL A 23 -12.00 18.49 -16.62
N ASP A 24 -13.31 18.72 -16.61
CA ASP A 24 -13.99 19.75 -17.41
C ASP A 24 -14.69 20.76 -16.47
N GLY A 25 -13.91 21.74 -15.99
CA GLY A 25 -14.39 22.74 -15.05
C GLY A 25 -14.83 22.13 -13.71
N ASP A 26 -16.12 22.26 -13.39
CA ASP A 26 -16.72 21.67 -12.19
C ASP A 26 -17.25 20.25 -12.40
N ASN A 27 -17.12 19.69 -13.61
CA ASN A 27 -17.51 18.33 -13.92
C ASN A 27 -16.26 17.45 -13.92
N ILE A 28 -16.20 16.49 -12.99
CA ILE A 28 -15.05 15.62 -12.81
C ILE A 28 -15.45 14.22 -13.24
N GLU A 29 -14.80 13.69 -14.27
CA GLU A 29 -15.04 12.31 -14.66
C GLU A 29 -14.21 11.37 -13.78
N CYS A 30 -14.89 10.46 -13.09
CA CYS A 30 -14.29 9.55 -12.12
C CYS A 30 -14.47 8.09 -12.57
N ILE A 31 -13.49 7.25 -12.24
CA ILE A 31 -13.51 5.81 -12.47
C ILE A 31 -13.21 5.08 -11.17
N TRP A 32 -13.92 3.99 -10.89
CA TRP A 32 -13.67 3.15 -9.73
C TRP A 32 -14.12 1.70 -9.96
N LEU A 33 -13.63 0.80 -9.11
CA LEU A 33 -14.07 -0.58 -9.07
C LEU A 33 -15.14 -0.75 -7.99
N GLY A 34 -16.27 -1.35 -8.35
CA GLY A 34 -17.28 -1.77 -7.39
C GLY A 34 -16.84 -2.99 -6.57
N GLU A 35 -17.61 -3.33 -5.55
CA GLU A 35 -17.29 -4.46 -4.66
C GLU A 35 -17.27 -5.81 -5.39
N GLU A 36 -18.04 -5.95 -6.47
CA GLU A 36 -18.08 -7.15 -7.31
C GLU A 36 -17.01 -7.15 -8.42
N GLY A 37 -16.14 -6.13 -8.48
CA GLY A 37 -15.08 -5.99 -9.47
C GLY A 37 -15.50 -5.29 -10.77
N ASP A 38 -16.75 -4.82 -10.86
CA ASP A 38 -17.23 -4.04 -12.00
C ASP A 38 -16.54 -2.67 -12.09
N LEU A 39 -16.20 -2.25 -13.31
CA LEU A 39 -15.63 -0.94 -13.57
C LEU A 39 -16.75 0.09 -13.81
N PHE A 40 -16.84 1.09 -12.95
CA PHE A 40 -17.77 2.20 -13.08
C PHE A 40 -17.07 3.46 -13.57
N ARG A 41 -17.79 4.28 -14.34
CA ARG A 41 -17.36 5.58 -14.81
C ARG A 41 -18.52 6.56 -14.71
N GLU A 42 -18.33 7.66 -14.00
CA GLU A 42 -19.38 8.66 -13.77
C GLU A 42 -18.80 10.07 -13.67
N THR A 43 -19.55 11.05 -14.17
CA THR A 43 -19.23 12.47 -14.03
C THR A 43 -19.87 13.03 -12.76
N LEU A 44 -19.03 13.45 -11.83
CA LEU A 44 -19.43 13.95 -10.52
C LEU A 44 -19.10 15.44 -10.38
N PRO A 45 -19.92 16.23 -9.66
CA PRO A 45 -19.61 17.63 -9.40
C PRO A 45 -18.37 17.78 -8.51
N ARG A 46 -17.46 18.70 -8.85
CA ARG A 46 -16.28 19.05 -8.05
C ARG A 46 -16.63 19.35 -6.59
N ALA A 47 -17.80 19.93 -6.34
CA ALA A 47 -18.28 20.32 -5.02
C ALA A 47 -18.45 19.13 -4.06
N VAL A 48 -18.69 17.91 -4.56
CA VAL A 48 -18.91 16.71 -3.73
C VAL A 48 -17.64 15.90 -3.49
N LEU A 49 -16.51 16.29 -4.08
CA LEU A 49 -15.25 15.56 -4.04
C LEU A 49 -14.21 16.22 -3.12
N GLU A 50 -13.42 15.39 -2.48
CA GLU A 50 -12.18 15.76 -1.78
C GLU A 50 -11.03 14.82 -2.16
N LEU A 51 -9.78 15.27 -2.01
CA LEU A 51 -8.61 14.42 -2.26
C LEU A 51 -8.56 13.31 -1.22
N ALA A 52 -8.43 12.07 -1.66
CA ALA A 52 -8.28 10.94 -0.77
C ALA A 52 -6.85 10.94 -0.20
N LEU A 53 -6.73 10.81 1.12
CA LEU A 53 -5.45 10.54 1.76
C LEU A 53 -5.11 9.07 1.55
N VAL A 54 -4.41 8.78 0.45
CA VAL A 54 -3.82 7.45 0.24
C VAL A 54 -2.48 7.43 0.97
N ILE A 55 -2.47 6.81 2.15
CA ILE A 55 -1.23 6.53 2.86
C ILE A 55 -0.64 5.28 2.20
N PRO A 56 0.53 5.36 1.55
CA PRO A 56 1.20 4.17 1.06
C PRO A 56 1.42 3.24 2.25
N HIS A 57 1.01 1.98 2.12
CA HIS A 57 1.41 0.95 3.08
C HIS A 57 2.92 0.78 2.90
N ASP A 58 3.66 1.13 3.93
CA ASP A 58 5.11 0.99 3.98
C ASP A 58 5.39 -0.48 4.28
N ASP A 59 5.42 -1.33 3.25
CA ASP A 59 5.84 -2.73 3.35
C ASP A 59 7.39 -2.80 3.56
N GLU A 60 7.91 -2.18 4.63
CA GLU A 60 9.30 -2.29 5.10
C GLU A 60 9.44 -3.38 6.20
N ASP A 61 9.05 -4.62 5.92
CA ASP A 61 9.31 -5.78 6.79
C ASP A 61 9.87 -6.97 5.97
N GLU A 62 11.02 -6.76 5.32
CA GLU A 62 11.94 -7.85 4.96
C GLU A 62 13.26 -7.63 5.70
N SER A 63 13.26 -7.90 7.01
CA SER A 63 14.50 -8.12 7.75
C SER A 63 15.11 -9.45 7.30
N GLU A 64 16.04 -9.40 6.36
CA GLU A 64 16.96 -10.49 6.07
C GLU A 64 17.84 -10.74 7.31
N GLU A 65 17.41 -11.65 8.20
CA GLU A 65 18.28 -12.26 9.21
C GLU A 65 19.25 -13.21 8.49
N ASP A 66 20.33 -12.63 7.98
CA ASP A 66 21.50 -13.32 7.45
C ASP A 66 22.28 -13.93 8.65
N GLU A 67 21.81 -15.09 9.15
CA GLU A 67 22.51 -15.89 10.15
C GLU A 67 23.82 -16.45 9.56
N ALA A 68 24.88 -15.65 9.64
CA ALA A 68 26.23 -16.06 9.31
C ALA A 68 26.70 -17.23 10.20
N GLU A 69 26.90 -18.38 9.56
CA GLU A 69 27.46 -19.63 10.07
C GLU A 69 28.88 -19.51 10.67
N GLU A 70 29.12 -20.37 11.67
CA GLU A 70 30.39 -20.93 12.19
C GLU A 70 31.46 -20.02 12.84
N HIS A 71 31.76 -20.29 14.12
CA HIS A 71 33.04 -20.88 14.56
C HIS A 71 33.15 -20.83 16.11
N ASP A 72 33.09 -21.98 16.80
CA ASP A 72 34.08 -22.24 17.86
C ASP A 72 34.25 -23.74 18.16
N ASP A 73 35.52 -24.10 18.20
CA ASP A 73 36.12 -25.42 18.12
C ASP A 73 36.73 -25.70 19.49
N GLU A 74 36.14 -26.57 20.32
CA GLU A 74 36.81 -27.11 21.52
C GLU A 74 36.42 -28.58 21.77
N GLU A 75 37.14 -29.49 21.09
CA GLU A 75 37.25 -30.89 21.51
C GLU A 75 38.15 -31.01 22.75
N GLU A 76 37.57 -31.21 23.94
CA GLU A 76 38.33 -31.62 25.14
C GLU A 76 38.02 -33.09 25.50
N GLU A 77 38.86 -34.00 24.99
CA GLU A 77 38.95 -35.40 25.43
C GLU A 77 39.43 -35.50 26.89
N HIS A 78 38.55 -35.87 27.82
CA HIS A 78 38.94 -36.42 29.13
C HIS A 78 38.22 -37.74 29.41
N LYS A 79 38.81 -38.86 28.99
CA LYS A 79 38.50 -40.18 29.55
C LYS A 79 39.71 -40.77 30.27
N SER A 80 39.56 -40.78 31.59
CA SER A 80 40.47 -41.31 32.60
C SER A 80 41.00 -42.70 32.28
N LYS A 81 42.33 -42.86 32.37
CA LYS A 81 43.01 -44.14 32.37
C LYS A 81 43.10 -44.67 33.81
N VAL A 82 42.48 -45.83 34.03
CA VAL A 82 42.62 -46.68 35.21
C VAL A 82 44.08 -47.14 35.35
N ALA A 83 44.64 -47.03 36.55
CA ALA A 83 45.75 -47.83 37.06
C ALA A 83 45.66 -47.92 38.59
#